data_AF-A0A482URN6-F1
#
_entry.id   AF-A0A482URN6-F1
#
_cell.length_a   1.000
_cell.length_b   1.000
_cell.length_c   1.000
_cell.angle_alpha   90.00
_cell.angle_beta   90.00
_cell.angle_gamma   90.00
#
_symmetry.space_group_name_H-M   'P 1'
#
loop_
_entity.id
_entity.type
_entity.pdbx_description
1 polymer ?
#
loop_
_entity_poly.entity_id
_entity_poly.type
_entity_poly.pdbx_seq_one_letter_code
_entity_poly.pdbx_strand_id
1 'polypeptide(L)'
;PPIETTLTLHPHAGVCLVDHQQTSQLNKAIDVTRIVGVIDHHALQNATIVTDMPIYIDIRPWGSMSSIITHVFLTLRKRPTKVREMA
;
A
#
# COMPACT_ATOMS: atom_id res chain seq x y z
N PRO A 1 -7.11 -7.89 11.05
CA PRO A 1 -8.32 -8.54 10.48
C PRO A 1 -8.08 -8.81 8.98
N PRO A 2 -8.79 -9.77 8.36
CA PRO A 2 -8.82 -9.88 6.90
C PRO A 2 -9.20 -8.55 6.26
N ILE A 3 -8.71 -8.30 5.04
CA ILE A 3 -8.95 -7.02 4.34
C ILE A 3 -10.44 -6.83 4.05
N GLU A 4 -11.17 -7.91 3.76
CA GLU A 4 -12.60 -7.95 3.51
C GLU A 4 -13.39 -7.36 4.69
N THR A 5 -13.05 -7.78 5.92
CA THR A 5 -13.65 -7.24 7.15
C THR A 5 -13.33 -5.77 7.33
N THR A 6 -12.07 -5.39 7.05
CA THR A 6 -11.60 -4.01 7.22
C THR A 6 -12.30 -3.05 6.26
N LEU A 7 -12.47 -3.46 4.99
CA LEU A 7 -13.17 -2.68 3.98
C LEU A 7 -14.67 -2.58 4.27
N THR A 8 -15.26 -3.57 4.95
CA THR A 8 -16.65 -3.51 5.42
C THR A 8 -16.80 -2.48 6.56
N LEU A 9 -15.87 -2.45 7.51
CA LEU A 9 -15.86 -1.49 8.62
C LEU A 9 -15.50 -0.06 8.17
N HIS A 10 -14.71 0.06 7.10
CA HIS A 10 -14.24 1.33 6.56
C HIS A 10 -14.52 1.42 5.04
N PRO A 11 -15.80 1.58 4.65
CA PRO A 11 -16.21 1.51 3.25
C PRO A 11 -15.64 2.64 2.37
N HIS A 12 -15.20 3.75 2.97
CA HIS A 12 -14.64 4.90 2.26
C HIS A 12 -13.12 5.04 2.39
N ALA A 13 -12.44 4.12 3.09
CA ALA A 13 -10.99 4.20 3.25
C ALA A 13 -10.29 3.90 1.91
N GLY A 14 -9.32 4.74 1.54
CA GLY A 14 -8.41 4.44 0.44
C GLY A 14 -7.47 3.29 0.79
N VAL A 15 -7.04 2.54 -0.22
CA VAL A 15 -6.15 1.38 -0.08
C VAL A 15 -4.76 1.74 -0.59
N CYS A 16 -3.74 1.50 0.24
CA CYS A 16 -2.34 1.58 -0.19
C CYS A 16 -1.81 0.16 -0.34
N LEU A 17 -1.35 -0.19 -1.53
CA LEU A 17 -0.69 -1.47 -1.76
C LEU A 17 0.77 -1.39 -1.31
N VAL A 18 1.25 -2.46 -0.70
CA VAL A 18 2.63 -2.58 -0.28
C VAL A 18 3.20 -3.90 -0.78
N ASP A 19 4.46 -3.88 -1.22
CA ASP A 19 5.23 -5.07 -1.66
C ASP A 19 4.68 -5.76 -2.91
N HIS A 20 3.65 -5.21 -3.55
CA HIS A 20 3.14 -5.67 -4.83
C HIS A 20 2.27 -4.61 -5.49
N GLN A 21 2.20 -4.69 -6.82
CA GLN A 21 1.34 -3.90 -7.68
C GLN A 21 0.74 -4.70 -8.85
N GLN A 22 0.96 -6.01 -8.90
CA GLN A 22 0.43 -6.91 -9.94
C GLN A 22 -1.03 -7.27 -9.66
N THR A 23 -1.88 -7.18 -10.69
CA THR A 23 -3.31 -7.50 -10.59
C THR A 23 -3.57 -8.96 -10.18
N SER A 24 -2.69 -9.89 -10.54
CA SER A 24 -2.78 -11.31 -10.16
C SER A 24 -2.58 -11.57 -8.65
N GLN A 25 -1.92 -10.64 -7.95
CA GLN A 25 -1.66 -10.70 -6.51
C GLN A 25 -2.70 -9.89 -5.71
N LEU A 26 -3.56 -9.12 -6.39
CA LEU A 26 -4.55 -8.26 -5.74
C LEU A 26 -5.67 -9.10 -5.11
N ASN A 27 -6.02 -8.78 -3.87
CA ASN A 27 -7.18 -9.38 -3.24
C ASN A 27 -8.46 -8.93 -3.96
N LYS A 28 -9.35 -9.88 -4.30
CA LYS A 28 -10.59 -9.64 -5.06
C LYS A 28 -11.56 -8.66 -4.41
N ALA A 29 -11.49 -8.46 -3.09
CA ALA A 29 -12.31 -7.50 -2.38
C ALA A 29 -11.82 -6.05 -2.53
N ILE A 30 -10.61 -5.83 -3.05
CA ILE A 30 -10.06 -4.50 -3.29
C ILE A 30 -10.54 -4.02 -4.67
N ASP A 31 -11.38 -3.01 -4.66
CA ASP A 31 -11.72 -2.24 -5.86
C ASP A 31 -10.51 -1.38 -6.27
N VAL A 32 -10.05 -1.53 -7.51
CA VAL A 32 -8.88 -0.81 -8.05
C VAL A 32 -9.10 0.71 -8.01
N THR A 33 -10.33 1.18 -8.12
CA THR A 33 -10.67 2.61 -8.03
C THR A 33 -10.42 3.19 -6.63
N ARG A 34 -10.30 2.33 -5.61
CA ARG A 34 -10.00 2.72 -4.22
C ARG A 34 -8.51 2.72 -3.91
N ILE A 35 -7.65 2.31 -4.84
CA ILE A 35 -6.20 2.34 -4.62
C ILE A 35 -5.75 3.80 -4.68
N VAL A 36 -5.17 4.28 -3.59
CA VAL A 36 -4.67 5.66 -3.44
C VAL A 36 -3.16 5.73 -3.36
N GLY A 37 -2.49 4.58 -3.25
CA GLY A 37 -1.04 4.53 -3.34
C GLY A 37 -0.43 3.15 -3.47
N VAL A 38 0.85 3.13 -3.83
CA VAL A 38 1.70 1.95 -3.95
C VAL A 38 3.08 2.25 -3.35
N ILE A 39 3.56 1.37 -2.48
CA ILE A 39 4.95 1.35 -2.01
C ILE A 39 5.54 -0.03 -2.32
N ASP A 40 6.46 -0.11 -3.26
CA ASP A 40 6.94 -1.41 -3.75
C ASP A 40 8.44 -1.38 -4.07
N HIS A 41 9.02 -2.56 -4.19
CA HIS A 41 10.40 -2.77 -4.58
C HIS A 41 10.58 -3.71 -5.78
N HIS A 42 9.48 -4.33 -6.23
CA HIS A 42 9.49 -5.16 -7.42
C HIS A 42 9.46 -4.35 -8.72
N ALA A 43 9.84 -5.00 -9.82
CA ALA A 43 9.76 -4.42 -11.14
C ALA A 43 8.30 -4.22 -11.58
N LEU A 44 8.05 -3.13 -12.29
CA LEU A 44 6.82 -2.98 -13.05
C LEU A 44 6.83 -3.98 -14.21
N GLN A 45 5.83 -4.85 -14.23
CA GLN A 45 5.67 -5.89 -15.25
C GLN A 45 4.33 -5.71 -15.97
N ASN A 46 4.07 -6.59 -16.94
CA ASN A 46 2.77 -6.66 -17.59
C ASN A 46 1.68 -6.94 -16.54
N ALA A 47 0.53 -6.28 -16.66
CA ALA A 47 -0.62 -6.39 -15.75
C ALA A 47 -0.42 -5.80 -14.33
N THR A 48 0.45 -4.79 -14.19
CA THR A 48 0.37 -3.84 -13.08
C THR A 48 -1.00 -3.15 -13.04
N ILE A 49 -1.48 -2.80 -11.84
CA ILE A 49 -2.72 -2.03 -11.67
C ILE A 49 -2.74 -0.78 -12.55
N VAL A 50 -3.91 -0.46 -13.09
CA VAL A 50 -4.16 0.76 -13.86
C VAL A 50 -5.17 1.59 -13.07
N THR A 51 -4.90 2.88 -12.91
CA THR A 51 -5.74 3.79 -12.12
C THR A 51 -6.19 4.95 -12.99
N ASP A 52 -7.45 5.37 -12.84
CA ASP A 52 -8.03 6.46 -13.64
C ASP A 52 -7.59 7.85 -13.15
N MET A 53 -7.12 7.94 -11.90
CA MET A 53 -6.68 9.17 -11.26
C MET A 53 -5.24 9.03 -10.75
N PRO A 54 -4.46 10.12 -10.66
CA PRO A 54 -3.14 10.07 -10.07
C PRO A 54 -3.16 9.55 -8.62
N ILE A 55 -2.22 8.64 -8.31
CA ILE A 55 -2.04 8.05 -6.98
C ILE A 55 -0.61 8.29 -6.47
N TYR A 56 -0.38 8.08 -5.18
CA TYR A 56 0.98 8.10 -4.62
C TYR A 56 1.77 6.86 -5.06
N ILE A 57 2.97 7.02 -5.60
CA ILE A 57 3.82 5.90 -6.02
C ILE A 57 5.24 6.11 -5.49
N ASP A 58 5.73 5.19 -4.65
CA ASP A 58 7.13 5.11 -4.25
C ASP A 58 7.66 3.70 -4.54
N ILE A 59 8.37 3.56 -5.68
CA ILE A 59 8.99 2.31 -6.09
C ILE A 59 10.49 2.49 -6.10
N ARG A 60 11.21 1.67 -5.33
CA ARG A 60 12.67 1.72 -5.26
C ARG A 60 13.27 0.33 -5.40
N PRO A 61 14.36 0.16 -6.18
CA PRO A 61 15.00 -1.14 -6.38
C PRO A 61 15.86 -1.53 -5.15
N TRP A 62 15.22 -1.62 -3.99
CA TRP A 62 15.84 -1.93 -2.70
C TRP A 62 15.51 -3.37 -2.31
N GLY A 63 16.29 -3.94 -1.39
CA GLY A 63 16.12 -5.33 -0.97
C GLY A 63 14.79 -5.63 -0.27
N SER A 64 14.04 -4.62 0.15
CA SER A 64 12.72 -4.78 0.78
C SER A 64 11.91 -3.49 0.72
N MET A 65 10.59 -3.61 0.54
CA MET A 65 9.62 -2.53 0.72
C MET A 65 9.72 -1.91 2.14
N SER A 66 9.96 -2.72 3.18
CA SER A 66 10.13 -2.22 4.56
C SER A 66 11.32 -1.28 4.71
N SER A 67 12.38 -1.44 3.92
CA SER A 67 13.52 -0.53 3.89
C SER A 67 13.11 0.84 3.35
N ILE A 68 12.22 0.89 2.35
CA ILE A 68 11.66 2.13 1.81
C ILE A 68 10.89 2.88 2.90
N ILE A 69 9.97 2.19 3.58
CA ILE A 69 9.20 2.76 4.71
C ILE A 69 10.15 3.29 5.78
N THR A 70 11.14 2.49 6.19
CA THR A 70 12.11 2.90 7.21
C THR A 70 12.85 4.17 6.80
N HIS A 71 13.32 4.25 5.56
CA HIS A 71 13.97 5.44 5.04
C HIS A 71 13.04 6.65 5.04
N VAL A 72 11.77 6.50 4.68
CA VAL A 72 10.78 7.59 4.74
C VAL A 72 10.61 8.10 6.18
N PHE A 73 10.49 7.21 7.16
CA PHE A 73 10.41 7.60 8.58
C PHE A 73 11.66 8.39 9.03
N LEU A 74 12.85 7.91 8.67
CA LEU A 74 14.11 8.58 8.99
C LEU A 74 14.23 9.96 8.32
N THR A 75 13.92 10.06 7.03
CA THR A 75 13.95 11.30 6.25
C THR A 75 12.97 12.34 6.80
N LEU A 76 11.78 11.91 7.22
CA LEU A 76 10.77 12.77 7.82
C LEU A 76 11.01 13.05 9.32
N ARG A 77 12.09 12.50 9.91
CA ARG A 77 12.39 12.56 11.35
C ARG A 77 11.20 12.10 12.21
N LYS A 78 10.44 11.12 11.72
CA LYS A 78 9.31 10.49 12.41
C LYS A 78 9.76 9.19 13.07
N ARG A 79 9.06 8.80 14.12
CA ARG A 79 9.18 7.46 14.74
C ARG A 79 7.84 6.74 14.63
N PRO A 80 7.82 5.41 14.51
CA PRO A 80 6.60 4.63 14.65
C PRO A 80 5.92 4.96 15.97
N THR A 81 4.64 5.31 15.94
CA THR A 81 3.85 5.49 17.15
C THR A 81 3.49 4.12 17.70
N LYS A 82 3.46 3.97 19.03
CA LYS A 82 2.88 2.78 19.65
C LYS A 82 1.44 2.63 19.15
N VAL A 83 1.05 1.41 18.80
CA VAL A 83 -0.36 1.09 18.50
C VAL A 83 -1.15 1.43 19.76
N ARG A 84 -2.11 2.36 19.67
CA ARG A 84 -3.13 2.47 20.70
C ARG A 84 -3.98 1.22 20.57
N GLU A 85 -3.93 0.34 21.58
CA GLU A 85 -4.99 -0.66 21.74
C GLU A 85 -6.31 0.12 21.77
N MET A 86 -7.17 -0.14 20.79
CA MET A 86 -8.52 0.41 20.82
C MET A 86 -9.23 -0.32 21.96
N ALA A 87 -9.41 0.39 23.08
CA ALA A 87 -10.27 -0.01 24.18
C ALA A 87 -11.73 0.03 23.76
#